data_AF-G7JU84-F1
#
_entry.id   AF-G7JU84-F1
#
_cell.length_a   1.000
_cell.length_b   1.000
_cell.length_c   1.000
_cell.angle_alpha   90.00
_cell.angle_beta   90.00
_cell.angle_gamma   90.00
#
_symmetry.space_group_name_H-M   'P 1'
#
loop_
_entity.id
_entity.type
_entity.pdbx_description
1 polymer ?
#
loop_
_entity_poly.entity_id
_entity_poly.type
_entity_poly.pdbx_seq_one_letter_code
_entity_poly.pdbx_strand_id
1 'polypeptide(L)'
;MPTRRSLVNFRNVTPRSFIIYPETNDTYRMLQYFLGVLSIYTCFISLYLKTFIRALPLYVAIIETSVNGFFLVDIILSLFFVAYVDKITLVVVDNRKKIFRNAIVLALFGICLIIPFEFIERRFHPSSPAYQILTAVCFIRLSRASRIHSLISELEEIEYLNFTYVRMTKMIWVCSFVCHCGGCLFYFIARLHHNSQNTWFQLAGSDFLKLSSIKQYMNSVLVLTER
;
A
#
# COMPACT_ATOMS: atom_id res chain seq x y z
N MET A 1 29.66 -8.08 -7.64
CA MET A 1 29.20 -9.17 -6.74
C MET A 1 28.06 -9.87 -7.46
N PRO A 2 27.98 -11.21 -7.46
CA PRO A 2 26.84 -11.90 -8.06
C PRO A 2 25.54 -11.41 -7.42
N THR A 3 24.59 -10.95 -8.23
CA THR A 3 23.25 -10.54 -7.75
C THR A 3 22.57 -11.72 -7.07
N ARG A 4 21.70 -11.48 -6.08
CA ARG A 4 21.03 -12.55 -5.32
C ARG A 4 20.30 -13.55 -6.23
N ARG A 5 19.78 -13.06 -7.38
CA ARG A 5 19.21 -13.86 -8.48
C ARG A 5 20.18 -14.89 -9.07
N SER A 6 21.45 -14.56 -9.22
CA SER A 6 22.46 -15.46 -9.80
C SER A 6 22.89 -16.61 -8.88
N LEU A 7 22.56 -16.54 -7.58
CA LEU A 7 22.85 -17.58 -6.59
C LEU A 7 21.70 -18.58 -6.41
N VAL A 8 20.53 -18.31 -7.01
CA VAL A 8 19.36 -19.19 -6.89
C VAL A 8 19.61 -20.48 -7.68
N ASN A 9 19.52 -21.62 -6.97
CA ASN A 9 19.85 -22.90 -7.56
C ASN A 9 18.64 -23.52 -8.26
N PHE A 10 18.55 -23.35 -9.58
CA PHE A 10 17.48 -23.89 -10.43
C PHE A 10 17.71 -25.35 -10.88
N ARG A 11 18.82 -26.00 -10.47
CA ARG A 11 19.33 -27.25 -11.10
C ARG A 11 18.36 -28.43 -11.16
N ASN A 12 17.28 -28.46 -10.37
CA ASN A 12 16.36 -29.61 -10.30
C ASN A 12 14.88 -29.24 -10.54
N VAL A 13 14.58 -28.04 -11.05
CA VAL A 13 13.18 -27.59 -11.18
C VAL A 13 12.68 -27.90 -12.60
N THR A 14 11.96 -29.02 -12.76
CA THR A 14 11.14 -29.21 -13.97
C THR A 14 9.92 -28.28 -13.87
N PRO A 15 9.71 -27.37 -14.85
CA PRO A 15 8.61 -26.42 -14.79
C PRO A 15 7.30 -27.19 -14.87
N ARG A 16 6.54 -27.18 -13.77
CA ARG A 16 5.18 -27.74 -13.75
C ARG A 16 4.23 -26.71 -14.35
N SER A 17 3.36 -27.14 -15.27
CA SER A 17 2.47 -26.27 -16.07
C SER A 17 1.51 -25.38 -15.26
N PHE A 18 1.38 -25.61 -13.95
CA PHE A 18 0.47 -24.87 -13.06
C PHE A 18 1.19 -24.08 -11.95
N ILE A 19 2.51 -23.89 -12.04
CA ILE A 19 3.28 -23.13 -11.05
C ILE A 19 4.01 -21.97 -11.75
N ILE A 20 3.76 -20.76 -11.26
CA ILE A 20 4.37 -19.53 -11.73
C ILE A 20 5.69 -19.34 -10.98
N TYR A 21 6.77 -19.32 -11.74
CA TYR A 21 8.09 -18.95 -11.24
C TYR A 21 8.27 -17.44 -11.41
N PRO A 22 8.46 -16.68 -10.31
CA PRO A 22 8.48 -15.22 -10.35
C PRO A 22 9.62 -14.65 -11.19
N GLU A 23 10.72 -15.39 -11.34
CA GLU A 23 11.92 -14.96 -12.07
C GLU A 23 11.83 -15.16 -13.59
N THR A 24 11.00 -16.11 -14.05
CA THR A 24 10.96 -16.51 -15.48
C THR A 24 9.69 -16.03 -16.18
N ASN A 25 8.63 -15.70 -15.43
CA ASN A 25 7.34 -15.32 -16.01
C ASN A 25 7.22 -13.79 -16.13
N ASP A 26 7.42 -13.27 -17.34
CA ASP A 26 7.32 -11.83 -17.62
C ASP A 26 5.91 -11.27 -17.40
N THR A 27 4.86 -12.05 -17.68
CA THR A 27 3.47 -11.62 -17.44
C THR A 27 3.21 -11.39 -15.95
N TYR A 28 3.71 -12.28 -15.09
CA TYR A 28 3.60 -12.12 -13.64
C TYR A 28 4.41 -10.92 -13.14
N ARG A 29 5.61 -10.69 -13.70
CA ARG A 29 6.41 -9.50 -13.38
C ARG A 29 5.69 -8.20 -13.78
N MET A 30 5.09 -8.16 -14.96
CA MET A 30 4.28 -7.01 -15.40
C MET A 30 3.08 -6.78 -14.49
N LEU A 31 2.43 -7.85 -14.02
CA LEU A 31 1.38 -7.76 -13.02
C LEU A 31 1.92 -7.17 -11.69
N GLN A 32 3.10 -7.56 -11.22
CA GLN A 32 3.70 -6.99 -10.02
C GLN A 32 4.04 -5.50 -10.17
N TYR A 33 4.55 -5.07 -11.32
CA TYR A 33 4.76 -3.64 -11.59
C TYR A 33 3.43 -2.86 -11.63
N PHE A 34 2.41 -3.42 -12.29
CA PHE A 34 1.06 -2.85 -12.32
C PHE A 34 0.49 -2.70 -10.90
N LEU A 35 0.59 -3.75 -10.07
CA LEU A 35 0.17 -3.71 -8.68
C LEU A 35 1.01 -2.73 -7.85
N GLY A 36 2.28 -2.53 -8.18
CA GLY A 36 3.12 -1.48 -7.61
C GLY A 36 2.55 -0.09 -7.86
N VAL A 37 2.11 0.21 -9.09
CA VAL A 37 1.43 1.47 -9.44
C VAL A 37 0.10 1.60 -8.69
N LEU A 38 -0.69 0.52 -8.60
CA LEU A 38 -1.93 0.55 -7.81
C LEU A 38 -1.65 0.79 -6.32
N SER A 39 -0.55 0.25 -5.77
CA SER A 39 -0.14 0.53 -4.39
C SER A 39 0.20 2.00 -4.18
N ILE A 40 0.85 2.65 -5.14
CA ILE A 40 1.10 4.11 -5.11
C ILE A 40 -0.23 4.87 -5.04
N TYR A 41 -1.17 4.52 -5.93
CA TYR A 41 -2.50 5.10 -5.95
C TYR A 41 -3.22 4.93 -4.59
N THR A 42 -3.21 3.72 -4.02
CA THR A 42 -3.84 3.47 -2.71
C THR A 42 -3.16 4.27 -1.59
N CYS A 43 -1.84 4.37 -1.60
CA CYS A 43 -1.09 5.05 -0.54
C CYS A 43 -1.30 6.56 -0.50
N PHE A 44 -1.46 7.20 -1.66
CA PHE A 44 -1.59 8.65 -1.76
C PHE A 44 -3.04 9.08 -1.99
N ILE A 45 -3.68 8.57 -3.04
CA ILE A 45 -4.98 9.05 -3.48
C ILE A 45 -6.09 8.51 -2.57
N SER A 46 -6.13 7.19 -2.32
CA SER A 46 -7.17 6.59 -1.46
C SER A 46 -7.12 7.16 -0.04
N LEU A 47 -5.92 7.35 0.50
CA LEU A 47 -5.73 7.98 1.82
C LEU A 47 -6.24 9.42 1.84
N TYR A 48 -5.83 10.25 0.87
CA TYR A 48 -6.33 11.62 0.73
C TYR A 48 -7.85 11.68 0.65
N LEU A 49 -8.45 10.85 -0.21
CA LEU A 49 -9.89 10.81 -0.42
C LEU A 49 -10.63 10.51 0.89
N LYS A 50 -10.18 9.50 1.65
CA LYS A 50 -10.83 9.11 2.91
C LYS A 50 -10.65 10.12 4.03
N THR A 51 -9.48 10.76 4.08
CA THR A 51 -9.18 11.72 5.14
C THR A 51 -9.88 13.07 4.94
N PHE A 52 -9.97 13.56 3.69
CA PHE A 52 -10.44 14.93 3.41
C PHE A 52 -11.83 14.99 2.77
N ILE A 53 -12.28 13.94 2.08
CA ILE A 53 -13.60 13.96 1.42
C ILE A 53 -14.65 13.31 2.32
N ARG A 54 -15.65 14.09 2.72
CA ARG A 54 -16.70 13.64 3.64
C ARG A 54 -17.71 12.68 3.01
N ALA A 55 -17.99 12.86 1.71
CA ALA A 55 -18.93 12.04 0.97
C ALA A 55 -18.33 11.70 -0.39
N LEU A 56 -17.83 10.48 -0.53
CA LEU A 56 -17.27 10.03 -1.80
C LEU A 56 -18.40 9.82 -2.82
N PRO A 57 -18.24 10.33 -4.05
CA PRO A 57 -19.19 10.04 -5.12
C PRO A 57 -19.11 8.57 -5.52
N LEU A 58 -20.20 8.04 -6.08
CA LEU A 58 -20.33 6.60 -6.35
C LEU A 58 -19.23 6.07 -7.28
N TYR A 59 -18.81 6.83 -8.28
CA TYR A 59 -17.76 6.41 -9.22
C TYR A 59 -16.41 6.20 -8.53
N VAL A 60 -16.06 6.99 -7.52
CA VAL A 60 -14.82 6.81 -6.75
C VAL A 60 -14.90 5.51 -5.93
N ALA A 61 -16.05 5.23 -5.30
CA ALA A 61 -16.25 3.97 -4.58
C ALA A 61 -16.09 2.75 -5.49
N ILE A 62 -16.55 2.84 -6.75
CA ILE A 62 -16.35 1.79 -7.76
C ILE A 62 -14.85 1.62 -8.06
N ILE A 63 -14.12 2.71 -8.31
CA ILE A 63 -12.67 2.66 -8.57
C ILE A 63 -11.92 2.03 -7.40
N GLU A 64 -12.18 2.47 -6.16
CA GLU A 64 -11.56 1.90 -4.95
C GLU A 64 -11.84 0.40 -4.82
N THR A 65 -13.06 -0.03 -5.15
CA THR A 65 -13.46 -1.44 -5.12
C THR A 65 -12.75 -2.24 -6.21
N SER A 66 -12.65 -1.70 -7.42
CA SER A 66 -11.91 -2.32 -8.53
C SER A 66 -10.43 -2.50 -8.20
N VAL A 67 -9.79 -1.49 -7.61
CA VAL A 67 -8.41 -1.56 -7.13
C VAL A 67 -8.24 -2.68 -6.10
N ASN A 68 -9.15 -2.79 -5.12
CA ASN A 68 -9.14 -3.89 -4.15
C ASN A 68 -9.33 -5.28 -4.81
N GLY A 69 -10.11 -5.36 -5.90
CA GLY A 69 -10.26 -6.57 -6.69
C GLY A 69 -8.94 -7.05 -7.31
N PHE A 70 -8.12 -6.15 -7.87
CA PHE A 70 -6.81 -6.52 -8.40
C PHE A 70 -5.87 -7.07 -7.32
N PHE A 71 -5.89 -6.50 -6.12
CA PHE A 71 -5.13 -7.03 -4.99
C PHE A 71 -5.65 -8.39 -4.50
N LEU A 72 -6.94 -8.65 -4.61
CA LEU A 72 -7.51 -9.95 -4.30
C LEU A 72 -7.02 -11.03 -5.27
N VAL A 73 -6.98 -10.73 -6.56
CA VAL A 73 -6.44 -11.63 -7.59
C VAL A 73 -4.98 -11.97 -7.27
N ASP A 74 -4.17 -10.98 -6.92
CA ASP A 74 -2.77 -11.19 -6.52
C ASP A 74 -2.62 -12.12 -5.30
N ILE A 75 -3.46 -11.96 -4.28
CA ILE A 75 -3.45 -12.87 -3.12
C ILE A 75 -3.81 -14.29 -3.53
N ILE A 76 -4.83 -14.47 -4.39
CA ILE A 76 -5.24 -15.79 -4.87
C ILE A 76 -4.10 -16.44 -5.69
N LEU A 77 -3.44 -15.67 -6.55
CA LEU A 77 -2.27 -16.13 -7.30
C LEU A 77 -1.13 -16.54 -6.37
N SER A 78 -0.82 -15.71 -5.38
CA SER A 78 0.23 -15.97 -4.40
C SER A 78 -0.07 -17.20 -3.53
N LEU A 79 -1.33 -17.41 -3.15
CA LEU A 79 -1.76 -18.51 -2.28
C LEU A 79 -1.63 -19.89 -2.95
N PHE A 80 -1.88 -19.98 -4.26
CA PHE A 80 -2.03 -21.27 -4.95
C PHE A 80 -1.03 -21.54 -6.07
N PHE A 81 -0.51 -20.49 -6.72
CA PHE A 81 0.18 -20.63 -8.01
C PHE A 81 1.62 -20.13 -8.00
N VAL A 82 2.03 -19.27 -7.07
CA VAL A 82 3.39 -18.68 -7.07
C VAL A 82 4.35 -19.53 -6.22
N ALA A 83 5.47 -19.94 -6.83
CA ALA A 83 6.58 -20.56 -6.10
C ALA A 83 7.36 -19.52 -5.30
N TYR A 84 7.83 -19.88 -4.11
CA TYR A 84 8.70 -19.02 -3.31
C TYR A 84 10.12 -19.59 -3.23
N VAL A 85 11.10 -18.69 -3.09
CA VAL A 85 12.50 -19.04 -2.83
C VAL A 85 12.72 -19.04 -1.32
N ASP A 86 13.18 -20.16 -0.78
CA ASP A 86 13.56 -20.22 0.63
C ASP A 86 14.81 -19.36 0.88
N LYS A 87 14.74 -18.47 1.87
CA LYS A 87 15.82 -17.51 2.15
C LYS A 87 17.09 -18.18 2.67
N ILE A 88 16.98 -19.33 3.32
CA ILE A 88 18.10 -20.05 3.94
C ILE A 88 18.77 -20.96 2.92
N THR A 89 17.96 -21.81 2.27
CA THR A 89 18.49 -22.82 1.34
C THR A 89 18.69 -22.29 -0.08
N LEU A 90 18.12 -21.13 -0.42
CA LEU A 90 18.11 -20.53 -1.77
C LEU A 90 17.57 -21.49 -2.86
N VAL A 91 16.76 -22.47 -2.44
CA VAL A 91 16.08 -23.42 -3.32
C VAL A 91 14.65 -22.96 -3.56
N VAL A 92 14.19 -23.10 -4.80
CA VAL A 92 12.80 -22.84 -5.19
C VAL A 92 11.90 -23.97 -4.66
N VAL A 93 10.89 -23.61 -3.88
CA VAL A 93 9.91 -24.57 -3.34
C VAL A 93 8.63 -24.52 -4.17
N ASP A 94 8.31 -25.63 -4.82
CA ASP A 94 7.16 -25.80 -5.74
C ASP A 94 6.00 -26.63 -5.14
N ASN A 95 6.13 -27.07 -3.88
CA ASN A 95 5.12 -27.91 -3.25
C ASN A 95 3.92 -27.06 -2.78
N ARG A 96 2.74 -27.27 -3.38
CA ARG A 96 1.49 -26.55 -3.06
C ARG A 96 1.15 -26.49 -1.56
N LYS A 97 1.36 -27.58 -0.80
CA LYS A 97 1.09 -27.58 0.65
C LYS A 97 2.04 -26.67 1.42
N LYS A 98 3.30 -26.59 0.99
CA LYS A 98 4.31 -25.69 1.58
C LYS A 98 4.05 -24.24 1.19
N ILE A 99 3.71 -23.99 -0.08
CA ILE A 99 3.31 -22.68 -0.59
C ILE A 99 2.13 -22.13 0.23
N PHE A 100 1.05 -22.90 0.34
CA PHE A 100 -0.13 -22.50 1.11
C PHE A 100 0.20 -22.19 2.57
N ARG A 101 0.96 -23.08 3.24
CA ARG A 101 1.33 -22.89 4.66
C ARG A 101 2.17 -21.63 4.87
N ASN A 102 3.05 -21.28 3.93
CA ASN A 102 3.86 -20.08 4.01
C ASN A 102 3.07 -18.82 3.68
N ALA A 103 2.17 -18.90 2.69
CA ALA A 103 1.41 -17.76 2.18
C ALA A 103 0.16 -17.43 3.00
N ILE A 104 -0.43 -18.38 3.73
CA ILE A 104 -1.73 -18.20 4.40
C ILE A 104 -1.73 -17.05 5.41
N VAL A 105 -0.67 -16.88 6.20
CA VAL A 105 -0.58 -15.80 7.19
C VAL A 105 -0.61 -14.43 6.50
N LEU A 106 0.18 -14.28 5.44
CA LEU A 106 0.22 -13.05 4.65
C LEU A 106 -1.08 -12.84 3.87
N ALA A 107 -1.70 -13.91 3.38
CA ALA A 107 -2.98 -13.87 2.68
C ALA A 107 -4.12 -13.43 3.62
N LEU A 108 -4.19 -13.97 4.84
CA LEU A 108 -5.18 -13.54 5.84
C LEU A 108 -5.04 -12.05 6.17
N PHE A 109 -3.80 -11.59 6.38
CA PHE A 109 -3.52 -10.17 6.56
C PHE A 109 -3.99 -9.34 5.35
N GLY A 110 -3.66 -9.77 4.13
CA GLY A 110 -4.09 -9.10 2.91
C GLY A 110 -5.61 -9.07 2.71
N ILE A 111 -6.31 -10.16 3.04
CA ILE A 111 -7.77 -10.25 2.93
C ILE A 111 -8.45 -9.26 3.87
N CYS A 112 -7.97 -9.13 5.12
CA CYS A 112 -8.48 -8.13 6.07
C CYS A 112 -8.36 -6.69 5.52
N LEU A 113 -7.36 -6.42 4.67
CA LEU A 113 -7.13 -5.11 4.06
C LEU A 113 -7.95 -4.84 2.80
N ILE A 114 -8.57 -5.87 2.21
CA ILE A 114 -9.34 -5.81 0.96
C ILE A 114 -10.83 -5.57 1.21
N ILE A 115 -11.31 -5.77 2.45
CA ILE A 115 -12.72 -5.59 2.80
C ILE A 115 -13.17 -4.19 2.31
N PRO A 116 -14.21 -4.12 1.46
CA PRO A 116 -14.67 -2.89 0.85
C PRO A 116 -15.48 -2.06 1.87
N PHE A 117 -14.75 -1.49 2.83
CA PHE A 117 -15.31 -0.67 3.90
C PHE A 117 -16.04 0.57 3.36
N GLU A 118 -15.77 0.98 2.12
CA GLU A 118 -16.35 2.16 1.47
C GLU A 118 -17.88 2.10 1.37
N PHE A 119 -18.46 0.90 1.17
CA PHE A 119 -19.92 0.72 1.16
C PHE A 119 -20.52 0.70 2.56
N ILE A 120 -19.79 0.13 3.52
CA ILE A 120 -20.21 0.02 4.91
C ILE A 120 -20.20 1.41 5.57
N GLU A 121 -19.13 2.18 5.35
CA GLU A 121 -18.93 3.55 5.84
C GLU A 121 -20.09 4.48 5.44
N ARG A 122 -20.63 4.35 4.22
CA ARG A 122 -21.77 5.14 3.73
C ARG A 122 -23.04 4.97 4.56
N ARG A 123 -23.19 3.85 5.27
CA ARG A 123 -24.38 3.58 6.10
C ARG A 123 -24.35 4.33 7.43
N PHE A 124 -23.17 4.77 7.87
CA PHE A 124 -22.93 5.39 9.16
C PHE A 124 -22.78 6.91 9.05
N HIS A 125 -23.25 7.64 10.07
CA HIS A 125 -23.00 9.07 10.15
C HIS A 125 -21.50 9.35 10.39
N PRO A 126 -20.91 10.42 9.79
CA PRO A 126 -19.50 10.77 9.95
C PRO A 126 -19.04 10.98 11.40
N SER A 127 -19.96 11.32 12.30
CA SER A 127 -19.69 11.51 13.74
C SER A 127 -19.78 10.23 14.55
N SER A 128 -20.18 9.10 13.94
CA SER A 128 -20.28 7.82 14.64
C SER A 128 -18.89 7.21 14.87
N PRO A 129 -18.67 6.50 16.00
CA PRO A 129 -17.41 5.83 16.26
C PRO A 129 -17.11 4.74 15.21
N ALA A 130 -18.15 4.13 14.64
CA ALA A 130 -18.01 3.15 13.55
C ALA A 130 -17.33 3.77 12.32
N TYR A 131 -17.77 4.94 11.86
CA TYR A 131 -17.14 5.64 10.72
C TYR A 131 -15.66 5.95 11.00
N GLN A 132 -15.34 6.35 12.23
CA GLN A 132 -13.98 6.68 12.64
C GLN A 132 -13.08 5.44 12.64
N ILE A 133 -13.54 4.32 13.19
CA ILE A 133 -12.79 3.05 13.18
C ILE A 133 -12.53 2.58 11.75
N LEU A 134 -13.55 2.65 10.87
CA LEU A 134 -13.42 2.26 9.47
C LEU A 134 -12.41 3.14 8.72
N THR A 135 -12.44 4.46 8.99
CA THR A 135 -11.42 5.39 8.45
C THR A 135 -10.02 5.06 8.99
N ALA A 136 -9.89 4.71 10.28
CA ALA A 136 -8.61 4.32 10.88
C ALA A 136 -8.04 3.03 10.28
N VAL A 137 -8.89 2.04 9.99
CA VAL A 137 -8.50 0.78 9.31
C VAL A 137 -7.89 1.07 7.93
N CYS A 138 -8.25 2.18 7.27
CA CYS A 138 -7.61 2.56 6.02
C CYS A 138 -6.11 2.82 6.17
N PHE A 139 -5.63 3.34 7.31
CA PHE A 139 -4.19 3.53 7.52
C PHE A 139 -3.43 2.21 7.56
N ILE A 140 -4.08 1.08 7.88
CA ILE A 140 -3.44 -0.24 7.80
C ILE A 140 -3.12 -0.62 6.34
N ARG A 141 -3.86 -0.09 5.37
CA ARG A 141 -3.60 -0.28 3.93
C ARG A 141 -2.25 0.32 3.50
N LEU A 142 -1.63 1.19 4.30
CA LEU A 142 -0.27 1.70 4.08
C LEU A 142 0.79 0.59 4.09
N SER A 143 0.50 -0.57 4.69
CA SER A 143 1.36 -1.76 4.59
C SER A 143 1.65 -2.17 3.14
N ARG A 144 0.76 -1.83 2.18
CA ARG A 144 0.96 -2.06 0.74
C ARG A 144 2.14 -1.28 0.16
N ALA A 145 2.62 -0.21 0.81
CA ALA A 145 3.82 0.52 0.42
C ALA A 145 5.08 -0.36 0.48
N SER A 146 5.07 -1.45 1.27
CA SER A 146 6.14 -2.44 1.32
C SER A 146 6.44 -3.06 -0.05
N ARG A 147 5.42 -3.15 -0.94
CA ARG A 147 5.61 -3.62 -2.32
C ARG A 147 6.51 -2.68 -3.11
N ILE A 148 6.30 -1.37 -2.96
CA ILE A 148 7.09 -0.34 -3.64
C ILE A 148 8.53 -0.39 -3.16
N HIS A 149 8.74 -0.59 -1.84
CA HIS A 149 10.07 -0.77 -1.28
C HIS A 149 10.78 -2.02 -1.83
N SER A 150 10.07 -3.13 -2.02
CA SER A 150 10.60 -4.34 -2.65
C SER A 150 11.01 -4.06 -4.10
N LEU A 151 10.15 -3.40 -4.88
CA LEU A 151 10.44 -3.06 -6.28
C LEU A 151 11.65 -2.13 -6.40
N ILE A 152 11.78 -1.12 -5.53
CA ILE A 152 12.95 -0.24 -5.53
C ILE A 152 14.22 -1.00 -5.14
N SER A 153 14.14 -1.91 -4.17
CA SER A 153 15.29 -2.76 -3.80
C SER A 153 15.71 -3.67 -4.94
N GLU A 154 14.76 -4.19 -5.73
CA GLU A 154 15.08 -4.92 -6.96
C GLU A 154 15.77 -4.05 -8.01
N LEU A 155 15.40 -2.77 -8.13
CA LEU A 155 16.09 -1.81 -9.00
C LEU A 155 17.52 -1.51 -8.52
N GLU A 156 17.78 -1.53 -7.20
CA GLU A 156 19.13 -1.35 -6.64
C GLU A 156 20.08 -2.50 -7.01
N GLU A 157 19.54 -3.71 -7.24
CA GLU A 157 20.32 -4.89 -7.63
C GLU A 157 20.67 -4.92 -9.13
N ILE A 158 20.14 -4.00 -9.94
CA ILE A 158 20.36 -3.97 -11.39
C ILE A 158 21.71 -3.29 -11.71
N GLU A 159 22.64 -4.05 -12.30
CA GLU A 159 24.01 -3.59 -12.58
C GLU A 159 24.09 -2.40 -13.57
N TYR A 160 23.14 -2.27 -14.49
CA TYR A 160 23.15 -1.19 -15.49
C TYR A 160 22.56 0.13 -14.97
N LEU A 161 21.92 0.13 -13.78
CA LEU A 161 21.37 1.35 -13.20
C LEU A 161 22.40 2.04 -12.34
N ASN A 162 22.41 3.38 -12.40
CA ASN A 162 23.29 4.16 -11.56
C ASN A 162 22.77 4.12 -10.11
N PHE A 163 23.54 3.43 -9.27
CA PHE A 163 23.26 3.22 -7.85
C PHE A 163 22.88 4.50 -7.10
N THR A 164 23.57 5.61 -7.37
CA THR A 164 23.32 6.89 -6.68
C THR A 164 21.93 7.42 -7.01
N TYR A 165 21.50 7.35 -8.28
CA TYR A 165 20.18 7.84 -8.68
C TYR A 165 19.06 7.01 -8.05
N VAL A 166 19.18 5.68 -8.05
CA VAL A 166 18.17 4.80 -7.43
C VAL A 166 18.01 5.11 -5.94
N ARG A 167 19.14 5.31 -5.23
CA ARG A 167 19.12 5.67 -3.82
C ARG A 167 18.50 7.04 -3.55
N MET A 168 18.76 8.04 -4.40
CA MET A 168 18.13 9.35 -4.30
C MET A 168 16.62 9.27 -4.52
N THR A 169 16.17 8.53 -5.54
CA THR A 169 14.74 8.30 -5.79
C THR A 169 14.07 7.60 -4.60
N LYS A 170 14.73 6.60 -4.00
CA LYS A 170 14.25 5.92 -2.79
C LYS A 170 14.06 6.87 -1.62
N MET A 171 15.02 7.77 -1.38
CA MET A 171 14.92 8.76 -0.31
C MET A 171 13.78 9.75 -0.56
N ILE A 172 13.67 10.30 -1.77
CA ILE A 172 12.58 11.21 -2.15
C ILE A 172 11.22 10.53 -1.94
N TRP A 173 11.11 9.27 -2.35
CA TRP A 173 9.91 8.46 -2.16
C TRP A 173 9.52 8.34 -0.69
N VAL A 174 10.47 7.95 0.16
CA VAL A 174 10.24 7.78 1.61
C VAL A 174 9.87 9.12 2.26
N CYS A 175 10.58 10.20 1.95
CA CYS A 175 10.28 11.53 2.50
C CYS A 175 8.87 12.00 2.09
N SER A 176 8.52 11.91 0.81
CA SER A 176 7.19 12.28 0.32
C SER A 176 6.08 11.46 0.99
N PHE A 177 6.30 10.15 1.11
CA PHE A 177 5.34 9.25 1.74
C PHE A 177 5.15 9.57 3.23
N VAL A 178 6.22 9.83 3.97
CA VAL A 178 6.15 10.21 5.40
C VAL A 178 5.43 11.53 5.60
N CYS A 179 5.76 12.57 4.80
CA CYS A 179 5.07 13.86 4.87
C CYS A 179 3.56 13.72 4.58
N HIS A 180 3.20 12.96 3.54
CA HIS A 180 1.81 12.72 3.17
C HIS A 180 1.05 11.96 4.26
N CYS A 181 1.60 10.84 4.73
CA CYS A 181 0.97 10.00 5.76
C CYS A 181 0.84 10.73 7.09
N GLY A 182 1.89 11.46 7.49
CA GLY A 182 1.87 12.31 8.68
C GLY A 182 0.77 13.35 8.60
N GLY A 183 0.67 14.08 7.47
CA GLY A 183 -0.34 15.12 7.29
C GLY A 183 -1.76 14.57 7.37
N CYS A 184 -2.02 13.45 6.69
CA CYS A 184 -3.32 12.79 6.72
C CYS A 184 -3.66 12.24 8.11
N LEU A 185 -2.69 11.64 8.80
CA LEU A 185 -2.90 11.07 10.14
C LEU A 185 -3.18 12.16 11.17
N PHE A 186 -2.39 13.21 11.21
CA PHE A 186 -2.60 14.29 12.18
C PHE A 186 -3.88 15.07 11.91
N TYR A 187 -4.24 15.29 10.64
CA TYR A 187 -5.54 15.88 10.31
C TYR A 187 -6.70 14.97 10.74
N PHE A 188 -6.58 13.66 10.50
CA PHE A 188 -7.58 12.69 10.95
C PHE A 188 -7.75 12.73 12.47
N ILE A 189 -6.66 12.73 13.25
CA ILE A 189 -6.73 12.82 14.72
C ILE A 189 -7.34 14.15 15.17
N ALA A 190 -6.99 15.27 14.54
CA ALA A 190 -7.57 16.58 14.85
C ALA A 190 -9.10 16.60 14.63
N ARG A 191 -9.60 15.89 13.62
CA ARG A 191 -11.03 15.71 13.35
C ARG A 191 -11.75 14.83 14.38
N LEU A 192 -11.06 13.89 15.02
CA LEU A 192 -11.63 13.01 16.05
C LEU A 192 -11.84 13.74 17.38
N HIS A 193 -11.10 14.82 17.62
CA HIS A 193 -11.14 15.55 18.87
C HIS A 193 -12.50 16.26 19.06
N HIS A 194 -13.14 16.06 20.22
CA HIS A 194 -14.46 16.64 20.53
C HIS A 194 -14.49 18.17 20.41
N ASN A 195 -13.39 18.84 20.78
CA ASN A 195 -13.21 20.27 20.56
C ASN A 195 -12.14 20.48 19.48
N SER A 196 -12.57 20.61 18.22
CA SER A 196 -11.70 20.82 17.06
C SER A 196 -10.90 22.13 17.13
N GLN A 197 -11.37 23.12 17.92
CA GLN A 197 -10.71 24.41 18.07
C GLN A 197 -9.51 24.37 19.04
N ASN A 198 -9.45 23.44 20.00
CA ASN A 198 -8.31 23.29 20.92
C ASN A 198 -7.31 22.24 20.43
N THR A 199 -7.04 22.19 19.13
CA THR A 199 -6.06 21.26 18.54
C THR A 199 -4.85 22.03 18.03
N TRP A 200 -3.70 21.35 17.88
CA TRP A 200 -2.49 21.95 17.27
C TRP A 200 -2.75 22.50 15.86
N PHE A 201 -3.84 22.06 15.22
CA PHE A 201 -4.30 22.50 13.91
C PHE A 201 -4.94 23.90 13.91
N GLN A 202 -5.25 24.46 15.08
CA GLN A 202 -5.78 25.83 15.22
C GLN A 202 -4.81 26.89 14.67
N LEU A 203 -3.50 26.61 14.71
CA LEU A 203 -2.46 27.47 14.12
C LEU A 203 -2.66 27.66 12.60
N ALA A 204 -3.29 26.70 11.92
CA ALA A 204 -3.61 26.78 10.49
C ALA A 204 -4.93 27.53 10.19
N GLY A 205 -5.59 28.09 11.22
CA GLY A 205 -6.82 28.87 11.13
C GLY A 205 -7.99 28.27 11.91
N SER A 206 -8.77 29.12 12.57
CA SER A 206 -9.91 28.73 13.43
C SER A 206 -11.05 28.02 12.70
N ASP A 207 -11.12 28.12 11.36
CA ASP A 207 -12.17 27.58 10.50
C ASP A 207 -11.65 26.55 9.47
N PHE A 208 -10.57 25.81 9.79
CA PHE A 208 -9.93 24.89 8.84
C PHE A 208 -10.88 23.82 8.25
N LEU A 209 -11.92 23.41 8.99
CA LEU A 209 -12.92 22.44 8.51
C LEU A 209 -13.83 22.97 7.39
N LYS A 210 -13.93 24.29 7.22
CA LYS A 210 -14.76 24.93 6.18
C LYS A 210 -13.99 25.18 4.88
N LEU A 211 -12.67 25.03 4.90
CA LEU A 211 -11.83 25.17 3.71
C LEU A 211 -12.10 24.06 2.70
N SER A 212 -11.73 24.29 1.43
CA SER A 212 -11.75 23.24 0.42
C SER A 212 -10.79 22.11 0.79
N SER A 213 -11.08 20.88 0.34
CA SER A 213 -10.29 19.68 0.68
C SER A 213 -8.80 19.83 0.33
N ILE A 214 -8.48 20.51 -0.77
CA ILE A 214 -7.10 20.80 -1.18
C ILE A 214 -6.41 21.74 -0.19
N LYS A 215 -7.10 22.81 0.25
CA LYS A 215 -6.55 23.75 1.25
C LYS A 215 -6.36 23.07 2.60
N GLN A 216 -7.29 22.20 3.00
CA GLN A 216 -7.15 21.38 4.21
C GLN A 216 -5.92 20.48 4.14
N TYR A 217 -5.70 19.83 3.00
CA TYR A 217 -4.53 19.00 2.79
C TYR A 217 -3.22 19.80 2.82
N MET A 218 -3.14 20.93 2.09
CA MET A 218 -1.96 21.79 2.09
C MET A 218 -1.62 22.26 3.50
N ASN A 219 -2.62 22.72 4.26
CA ASN A 219 -2.43 23.12 5.66
C ASN A 219 -1.97 21.95 6.53
N SER A 220 -2.47 20.73 6.31
CA SER A 220 -2.07 19.55 7.08
C SER A 220 -0.60 19.17 6.89
N VAL A 221 -0.07 19.39 5.70
CA VAL A 221 1.33 19.14 5.38
C VAL A 221 2.19 20.31 5.88
N LEU A 222 1.73 21.56 5.71
CA LEU A 222 2.45 22.76 6.13
C LEU A 222 2.71 22.79 7.64
N VAL A 223 1.70 22.45 8.44
CA VAL A 223 1.83 22.39 9.92
C VAL A 223 2.91 21.42 10.37
N LEU A 224 3.25 20.40 9.55
CA LEU A 224 4.33 19.47 9.86
C LEU A 224 5.70 19.96 9.47
N THR A 225 5.79 20.89 8.51
CA THR A 225 7.05 21.44 8.05
C THR A 225 7.48 22.68 8.84
N GLU A 226 6.53 23.39 9.45
CA GLU A 226 6.78 24.64 10.20
C GLU A 226 7.08 24.43 11.70
N ARG A 227 7.21 23.18 12.16
CA ARG A 227 7.61 22.84 13.54
C ARG A 227 8.97 22.15 13.55
#